data_AF-A0A353ZFK1-F1
#
_entry.id   AF-A0A353ZFK1-F1
#
_cell.length_a   1.000
_cell.length_b   1.000
_cell.length_c   1.000
_cell.angle_alpha   90.00
_cell.angle_beta   90.00
_cell.angle_gamma   90.00
#
_symmetry.space_group_name_H-M   'P 1'
#
loop_
_entity.id
_entity.type
_entity.pdbx_description
1 polymer ?
#
loop_
_entity_poly.entity_id
_entity_poly.type
_entity_poly.pdbx_seq_one_letter_code
_entity_poly.pdbx_strand_id
1 'polypeptide(L)'
;MTHCPAPGSRLPIIIVPPVPEEVVMEPLLQRRATLLAEIAALSPATAGGKPSYHIDGQQVDHTAYRLSLYRELELIERLLSGCQPPTEQVERGAT
;
A
#
# COMPACT_ATOMS: atom_id res chain seq x y z
N MET A 1 60.74 -0.56 7.75
CA MET A 1 59.52 -0.27 6.97
C MET A 1 58.61 -1.47 7.15
N THR A 2 57.65 -1.40 8.07
CA THR A 2 56.75 -2.52 8.36
C THR A 2 55.34 -1.96 8.43
N HIS A 3 54.60 -2.13 7.35
CA HIS A 3 53.22 -1.66 7.20
C HIS A 3 52.31 -2.86 7.51
N CYS A 4 51.74 -2.91 8.71
CA CYS A 4 50.66 -3.84 9.04
C CYS A 4 49.32 -3.19 8.62
N PRO A 5 48.50 -3.82 7.77
CA PRO A 5 47.12 -3.37 7.60
C PRO A 5 46.28 -3.82 8.81
N ALA A 6 45.51 -2.90 9.38
CA ALA A 6 44.60 -3.18 10.49
C ALA A 6 43.47 -4.13 10.04
N PRO A 7 43.05 -5.09 10.88
CA PRO A 7 42.04 -6.07 10.51
C PRO A 7 40.63 -5.52 10.71
N GLY A 8 39.77 -5.82 9.74
CA GLY A 8 38.35 -6.10 9.95
C GLY A 8 37.48 -4.96 10.47
N SER A 9 37.02 -4.10 9.56
CA SER A 9 35.79 -3.33 9.74
C SER A 9 34.59 -4.28 9.83
N ARG A 10 34.30 -4.78 11.04
CA ARG A 10 33.00 -5.39 11.35
C ARG A 10 31.95 -4.30 11.25
N LEU A 11 31.16 -4.33 10.17
CA LEU A 11 29.94 -3.52 10.07
C LEU A 11 29.06 -3.81 11.29
N PRO A 12 28.48 -2.80 11.95
CA PRO A 12 27.56 -3.04 13.04
C PRO A 12 26.36 -3.83 12.50
N ILE A 13 26.01 -4.91 13.20
CA ILE A 13 24.75 -5.60 12.98
C ILE A 13 23.66 -4.58 13.35
N ILE A 14 23.01 -4.00 12.33
CA ILE A 14 21.83 -3.17 12.54
C ILE A 14 20.72 -4.14 12.98
N ILE A 15 20.52 -4.23 14.29
CA ILE A 15 19.33 -4.89 14.84
C ILE A 15 18.18 -3.94 14.52
N VAL A 16 17.51 -4.18 13.40
CA VAL A 16 16.24 -3.51 13.08
C VAL A 16 15.26 -3.95 14.18
N PRO A 17 14.75 -3.03 15.02
CA PRO A 17 13.76 -3.40 16.03
C PRO A 17 12.52 -3.99 15.34
N PRO A 18 11.84 -4.95 15.96
CA PRO A 18 10.56 -5.43 15.44
C PRO A 18 9.61 -4.22 15.41
N VAL A 19 9.25 -3.80 14.19
CA VAL A 19 8.28 -2.71 13.99
C VAL A 19 6.95 -3.20 14.59
N PRO A 20 6.32 -2.43 15.50
CA PRO A 20 5.03 -2.83 16.06
C PRO A 20 4.02 -3.00 14.92
N GLU A 21 3.22 -4.07 14.93
CA GLU A 21 2.21 -4.34 13.88
C GLU A 21 1.24 -3.15 13.69
N GLU A 22 0.93 -2.41 14.75
CA GLU A 22 0.10 -1.19 14.70
C GLU A 22 0.73 -0.07 13.83
N VAL A 23 2.06 0.05 13.82
CA VAL A 23 2.78 1.05 13.02
C VAL A 23 2.74 0.70 11.53
N VAL A 24 2.52 -0.58 11.18
CA VAL A 24 2.40 -1.03 9.79
C VAL A 24 0.97 -0.85 9.28
N MET A 25 -0.03 -0.92 10.17
CA MET A 25 -1.46 -0.80 9.81
C MET A 25 -1.86 0.62 9.39
N GLU A 26 -1.43 1.64 10.13
CA GLU A 26 -1.83 3.03 9.88
C GLU A 26 -1.41 3.54 8.48
N PRO A 27 -0.16 3.33 8.01
CA PRO A 27 0.23 3.70 6.64
C PRO A 27 -0.59 2.97 5.56
N LEU A 28 -0.96 1.71 5.79
CA LEU A 28 -1.76 0.92 4.86
C LEU A 28 -3.19 1.45 4.76
N LEU A 29 -3.81 1.81 5.89
CA LEU A 29 -5.14 2.43 5.93
C LEU A 29 -5.14 3.80 5.26
N GLN A 30 -4.12 4.62 5.52
CA GLN A 30 -3.97 5.93 4.89
C GLN A 30 -3.79 5.82 3.37
N ARG A 31 -2.99 4.85 2.91
CA ARG A 31 -2.80 4.61 1.48
C ARG A 31 -4.08 4.09 0.83
N ARG A 32 -4.81 3.19 1.48
CA ARG A 32 -6.13 2.71 1.02
C ARG A 32 -7.11 3.87 0.80
N ALA A 33 -7.23 4.78 1.77
CA ALA A 33 -8.10 5.95 1.65
C ALA A 33 -7.70 6.85 0.46
N THR A 34 -6.39 7.04 0.28
CA THR A 34 -5.84 7.83 -0.84
C THR A 34 -6.17 7.18 -2.19
N LEU A 35 -5.96 5.87 -2.34
CA LEU A 35 -6.28 5.13 -3.57
C LEU A 35 -7.77 5.21 -3.92
N LEU A 36 -8.65 5.08 -2.92
CA LEU A 36 -10.09 5.21 -3.15
C LEU A 36 -10.46 6.61 -3.66
N ALA A 37 -9.84 7.66 -3.12
CA ALA A 37 -10.02 9.02 -3.60
C ALA A 37 -9.49 9.21 -5.03
N GLU A 38 -8.31 8.67 -5.34
CA GLU A 38 -7.72 8.70 -6.69
C GLU A 38 -8.62 7.97 -7.71
N ILE A 39 -9.12 6.78 -7.36
CA ILE A 39 -10.05 6.02 -8.21
C ILE A 39 -11.35 6.80 -8.44
N ALA A 40 -11.92 7.38 -7.38
CA ALA A 40 -13.11 8.20 -7.49
C ALA A 40 -12.88 9.41 -8.40
N ALA A 41 -11.72 10.05 -8.34
CA ALA A 41 -11.36 11.16 -9.20
C ALA A 41 -11.24 10.80 -10.69
N LEU A 42 -11.07 9.51 -11.04
CA LEU A 42 -11.04 9.05 -12.44
C LEU A 42 -12.44 8.72 -12.99
N SER A 43 -13.48 8.80 -12.16
CA SER A 43 -14.86 8.53 -12.59
C SER A 43 -15.46 9.73 -13.33
N PRO A 44 -16.18 9.51 -14.46
CA PRO A 44 -16.90 10.57 -15.15
C PRO A 44 -18.07 11.15 -14.33
N ALA A 45 -18.52 10.44 -13.29
CA ALA A 45 -19.58 10.90 -12.39
C ALA A 45 -19.07 11.84 -11.28
N THR A 46 -17.75 12.00 -11.13
CA THR A 46 -17.15 12.85 -10.10
C THR A 46 -16.98 14.27 -10.62
N ALA A 47 -17.50 15.26 -9.88
CA ALA A 47 -17.32 16.67 -10.23
C ALA A 47 -15.82 17.03 -10.21
N GLY A 48 -15.30 17.52 -11.35
CA GLY A 48 -13.86 17.78 -11.52
C GLY A 48 -13.02 16.52 -11.73
N GLY A 49 -13.65 15.37 -11.96
CA GLY A 49 -12.95 14.13 -12.28
C GLY A 49 -12.20 14.19 -13.61
N LYS A 50 -11.23 13.30 -13.77
CA LYS A 50 -10.39 13.13 -14.96
C LYS A 50 -10.70 11.78 -15.62
N PRO A 51 -11.91 11.58 -16.19
CA PRO A 51 -12.20 10.39 -16.99
C PRO A 51 -11.32 10.39 -18.24
N SER A 52 -11.16 9.24 -18.91
CA SER A 52 -10.49 9.21 -20.22
C SER A 52 -11.21 10.16 -21.21
N TYR A 53 -10.45 10.98 -21.94
CA TYR A 53 -10.98 12.03 -22.80
C TYR A 53 -10.12 12.21 -24.06
N HIS A 54 -10.60 13.02 -25.01
CA HIS A 54 -9.84 13.40 -26.19
C HIS A 54 -9.52 14.90 -26.13
N ILE A 55 -8.29 15.26 -26.49
CA ILE A 55 -7.85 16.66 -26.64
C ILE A 55 -6.97 16.76 -27.89
N ASP A 56 -7.27 17.71 -28.78
CA ASP A 56 -6.52 17.94 -30.03
C ASP A 56 -6.27 16.68 -30.89
N GLY A 57 -7.25 15.78 -30.94
CA GLY A 57 -7.16 14.51 -31.68
C GLY A 57 -6.31 13.42 -31.00
N GLN A 58 -5.74 13.69 -29.83
CA GLN A 58 -5.05 12.71 -28.99
C GLN A 58 -6.01 12.14 -27.94
N GLN A 59 -6.05 10.81 -27.80
CA GLN A 59 -6.78 10.15 -26.73
C GLN A 59 -5.92 10.09 -25.47
N VAL A 60 -6.40 10.70 -24.39
CA VAL A 60 -5.84 10.54 -23.05
C VAL A 60 -6.63 9.43 -22.36
N ASP A 61 -6.04 8.23 -22.32
CA ASP A 61 -6.65 7.07 -21.67
C ASP A 61 -6.07 6.81 -20.27
N HIS A 62 -6.91 6.94 -19.25
CA HIS A 62 -6.57 6.65 -17.86
C HIS A 62 -6.86 5.19 -17.45
N THR A 63 -7.25 4.31 -18.38
CA THR A 63 -7.59 2.91 -18.08
C THR A 63 -6.41 2.13 -17.47
N ALA A 64 -5.21 2.25 -18.04
CA ALA A 64 -4.01 1.59 -17.50
C ALA A 64 -3.66 2.09 -16.09
N TYR A 65 -3.78 3.41 -15.86
CA TYR A 65 -3.55 3.99 -14.53
C TYR A 65 -4.59 3.51 -13.52
N ARG A 66 -5.87 3.50 -13.89
CA ARG A 66 -6.96 2.98 -13.05
C ARG A 66 -6.75 1.52 -12.67
N LEU A 67 -6.28 0.69 -13.62
CA LEU A 67 -5.95 -0.70 -13.37
C LEU A 67 -4.80 -0.84 -12.36
N SER A 68 -3.78 0.03 -12.43
CA SER A 68 -2.69 0.02 -11.45
C SER A 68 -3.17 0.36 -10.04
N LEU A 69 -4.09 1.33 -9.90
CA LEU A 69 -4.68 1.70 -8.61
C LEU A 69 -5.51 0.55 -8.01
N TYR A 70 -6.30 -0.15 -8.83
CA TYR A 70 -7.04 -1.33 -8.35
C TYR A 70 -6.14 -2.46 -7.88
N ARG A 71 -5.04 -2.73 -8.60
CA ARG A 71 -4.06 -3.74 -8.19
C ARG A 71 -3.38 -3.37 -6.88
N GLU A 72 -3.03 -2.10 -6.70
CA GLU A 72 -2.45 -1.63 -5.45
C GLU A 72 -3.44 -1.74 -4.28
N LEU A 73 -4.71 -1.38 -4.51
CA LEU A 73 -5.78 -1.53 -3.53
C LEU A 73 -5.96 -2.99 -3.11
N GLU A 74 -5.98 -3.92 -4.07
CA GLU A 74 -6.09 -5.35 -3.79
C GLU A 74 -4.93 -5.86 -2.92
N LEU A 75 -3.70 -5.43 -3.20
CA LEU A 75 -2.54 -5.80 -2.38
C LEU A 75 -2.66 -5.28 -0.94
N ILE A 76 -3.10 -4.03 -0.78
CA ILE A 76 -3.30 -3.44 0.54
C ILE A 76 -4.42 -4.18 1.28
N GLU A 77 -5.54 -4.49 0.64
CA GLU A 77 -6.62 -5.26 1.28
C GLU A 77 -6.19 -6.66 1.70
N ARG A 78 -5.36 -7.33 0.89
CA ARG A 78 -4.75 -8.61 1.27
C ARG A 78 -3.85 -8.47 2.51
N LEU A 79 -2.99 -7.46 2.56
CA LEU A 79 -2.12 -7.19 3.71
C LEU A 79 -2.94 -6.89 4.97
N LEU A 80 -3.95 -6.02 4.87
CA LEU A 80 -4.86 -5.69 5.96
C LEU A 80 -5.62 -6.93 6.47
N SER A 81 -6.08 -7.79 5.56
CA SER A 81 -6.77 -9.04 5.91
C SER A 81 -5.85 -10.05 6.59
N GLY A 82 -4.58 -10.11 6.20
CA GLY A 82 -3.58 -10.99 6.83
C GLY A 82 -3.14 -10.54 8.21
N CYS A 83 -3.33 -9.25 8.55
CA CYS A 83 -3.06 -8.71 9.87
C CYS A 83 -4.27 -8.78 10.84
N GLN A 84 -5.46 -9.15 10.37
CA GLN A 84 -6.60 -9.42 11.25
C GLN A 84 -6.45 -10.86 11.80
N PRO A 85 -6.43 -11.08 13.14
CA PRO A 85 -6.54 -12.43 13.66
C PRO A 85 -7.87 -13.05 13.20
N PRO A 86 -7.95 -14.39 13.04
CA PRO A 86 -9.22 -15.05 12.77
C PRO A 86 -10.19 -14.62 13.87
N THR A 87 -11.23 -13.89 13.48
CA THR A 87 -12.30 -13.53 14.40
C THR A 87 -12.93 -14.84 14.83
N GLU A 88 -12.59 -15.32 16.03
CA GLU A 88 -13.31 -16.41 16.68
C GLU A 88 -14.78 -16.05 16.59
N GLN A 89 -15.51 -16.82 15.78
CA GLN A 89 -16.95 -16.86 15.79
C GLN A 89 -17.31 -17.34 17.19
N VAL A 90 -17.49 -16.39 18.11
CA VAL A 90 -18.06 -16.65 19.40
C VAL A 90 -19.50 -17.08 19.12
N GLU A 91 -19.69 -18.40 18.99
CA GLU A 91 -20.96 -19.10 19.10
C GLU A 91 -21.58 -18.74 20.46
N ARG A 92 -22.20 -17.57 20.53
CA ARG A 92 -23.01 -17.19 21.67
C ARG A 92 -24.40 -17.75 21.44
N GLY A 93 -24.60 -18.90 22.08
CA GLY A 93 -25.85 -19.18 22.76
C GLY A 93 -26.83 -20.01 21.96
N ALA A 94 -26.70 -21.32 22.11
CA ALA A 94 -27.86 -22.19 22.21
C ALA A 94 -28.88 -21.58 23.20
N THR A 95 -30.11 -21.42 22.74
CA THR A 95 -31.33 -21.48 23.57
C THR A 95 -32.41 -22.15 22.75
#